data_AF-A0A0G4MAR3-F1
#
_entry.id   AF-A0A0G4MAR3-F1
#
_cell.length_a   1.000
_cell.length_b   1.000
_cell.length_c   1.000
_cell.angle_alpha   90.00
_cell.angle_beta   90.00
_cell.angle_gamma   90.00
#
_symmetry.space_group_name_H-M   'P 1'
#
loop_
_entity.id
_entity.type
_entity.pdbx_description
1 polymer ?
#
loop_
_entity_poly.entity_id
_entity_poly.type
_entity_poly.pdbx_seq_one_letter_code
_entity_poly.pdbx_strand_id
1 'polypeptide(L)'
;MGLLTDKPDRFPPPASTKTKRFVRKGIPPDWRGAAWFYYAGGPAILAEYSGVYDELLTKQVSAVDAEAIERDLHRTFPDNIKFKPNNLSTNTDSSRSSNQTTSETASSGGEDGEPRMISSLRRVLRAFAIQNPLIGYCQSLNFLAGLLLLFLETEEQAFWLLNVITRVYLPGTHAMSLEGSKVDLGVLMGAIRESMPAVWAKIGD
;
A
#
# COMPACT_ATOMS: atom_id res chain seq x y z
N MET A 1 -3.71 35.50 -6.01
CA MET A 1 -3.02 34.63 -6.99
C MET A 1 -3.03 33.22 -6.44
N GLY A 2 -3.78 32.31 -7.04
CA GLY A 2 -3.75 30.90 -6.67
C GLY A 2 -2.49 30.26 -7.24
N LEU A 3 -1.74 29.54 -6.41
CA LEU A 3 -0.69 28.66 -6.89
C LEU A 3 -1.36 27.51 -7.64
N LEU A 4 -1.54 27.64 -8.95
CA LEU A 4 -1.83 26.52 -9.84
C LEU A 4 -0.53 25.72 -9.95
N THR A 5 -0.33 24.79 -9.04
CA THR A 5 0.65 23.72 -9.23
C THR A 5 -0.14 22.44 -9.39
N ASP A 6 -0.12 21.85 -10.59
CA ASP A 6 -0.75 20.54 -10.82
C ASP A 6 -0.02 19.43 -10.02
N LYS A 7 1.19 19.73 -9.51
CA LYS A 7 2.00 18.85 -8.67
C LYS A 7 2.60 19.61 -7.48
N PRO A 8 1.90 19.69 -6.34
CA PRO A 8 2.42 20.37 -5.15
C PRO A 8 3.57 19.56 -4.51
N ASP A 9 4.73 20.18 -4.35
CA ASP A 9 5.91 19.63 -3.67
C ASP A 9 6.08 20.18 -2.24
N ARG A 10 5.30 21.20 -1.87
CA ARG A 10 5.29 21.81 -0.54
C ARG A 10 3.88 22.01 -0.02
N PHE A 11 3.72 21.73 1.27
CA PHE A 11 2.46 21.92 1.98
C PHE A 11 2.62 22.83 3.21
N PRO A 12 1.55 23.53 3.62
CA PRO A 12 1.56 24.36 4.81
C PRO A 12 1.94 23.57 6.07
N PRO A 13 2.59 24.20 7.07
CA PRO A 13 3.02 23.52 8.29
C PRO A 13 1.86 22.82 9.02
N PRO A 14 2.04 21.58 9.51
CA PRO A 14 0.97 20.79 10.13
C PRO A 14 0.49 21.36 11.47
N ALA A 15 1.35 22.11 12.17
CA ALA A 15 1.02 22.72 13.45
C ALA A 15 -0.02 23.87 13.34
N SER A 16 -0.16 24.47 12.15
CA SER A 16 -1.06 25.62 11.97
C SER A 16 -2.54 25.25 12.09
N THR A 17 -3.29 26.05 12.84
CA THR A 17 -4.76 25.92 12.99
C THR A 17 -5.48 25.90 11.63
N LYS A 18 -4.98 26.69 10.67
CA LYS A 18 -5.52 26.74 9.31
C LYS A 18 -5.32 25.42 8.57
N THR A 19 -4.13 24.82 8.67
CA THR A 19 -3.82 23.51 8.09
C THR A 19 -4.72 22.43 8.68
N LYS A 20 -4.81 22.37 10.01
CA LYS A 20 -5.70 21.41 10.71
C LYS A 20 -7.15 21.55 10.27
N ARG A 21 -7.63 22.79 10.06
CA ARG A 21 -8.99 23.04 9.53
C ARG A 21 -9.18 22.47 8.13
N PHE A 22 -8.21 22.60 7.23
CA PHE A 22 -8.31 22.05 5.88
C PHE A 22 -8.23 20.53 5.85
N VAL A 23 -7.33 19.94 6.64
CA VAL A 23 -7.23 18.48 6.76
C VAL A 23 -8.55 17.88 7.24
N ARG A 24 -9.21 18.48 8.24
CA ARG A 24 -10.54 18.04 8.72
C ARG A 24 -11.65 18.15 7.67
N LYS A 25 -11.53 19.07 6.71
CA LYS A 25 -12.46 19.18 5.58
C LYS A 25 -12.18 18.15 4.48
N GLY A 26 -11.03 17.49 4.53
CA GLY A 26 -10.56 16.57 3.52
C GLY A 26 -9.55 17.22 2.56
N ILE A 27 -8.49 16.47 2.28
CA ILE A 27 -7.51 16.82 1.25
C ILE A 27 -8.11 16.42 -0.11
N PRO A 28 -8.08 17.31 -1.12
CA PRO A 28 -8.52 16.98 -2.48
C PRO A 28 -7.85 15.69 -2.99
N PRO A 29 -8.59 14.79 -3.69
CA PRO A 29 -8.07 13.51 -4.13
C PRO A 29 -6.72 13.58 -4.85
N ASP A 30 -6.57 14.54 -5.77
CA ASP A 30 -5.37 14.72 -6.59
C ASP A 30 -4.14 15.13 -5.78
N TRP A 31 -4.34 15.67 -4.57
CA TRP A 31 -3.26 16.13 -3.70
C TRP A 31 -2.97 15.18 -2.54
N ARG A 32 -3.76 14.11 -2.37
CA ARG A 32 -3.63 13.19 -1.23
C ARG A 32 -2.26 12.53 -1.19
N GLY A 33 -1.80 11.95 -2.31
CA GLY A 33 -0.51 11.27 -2.36
C GLY A 33 0.63 12.20 -1.94
N ALA A 34 0.74 13.34 -2.62
CA ALA A 34 1.77 14.34 -2.32
C ALA A 34 1.68 14.86 -0.88
N ALA A 35 0.47 15.14 -0.37
CA ALA A 35 0.29 15.63 0.99
C ALA A 35 0.64 14.59 2.05
N TRP A 36 0.18 13.34 1.87
CA TRP A 36 0.47 12.24 2.79
C TRP A 36 1.98 11.99 2.87
N PHE A 37 2.64 11.94 1.72
CA PHE A 37 4.08 11.74 1.66
C PHE A 37 4.84 12.90 2.30
N TYR A 38 4.46 14.14 1.99
CA TYR A 38 5.08 15.33 2.57
C TYR A 38 4.94 15.38 4.10
N TYR A 39 3.73 15.17 4.62
CA TYR A 39 3.48 15.22 6.06
C TYR A 39 4.10 14.05 6.83
N ALA A 40 4.37 12.93 6.17
CA ALA A 40 5.13 11.81 6.71
C ALA A 40 6.66 12.07 6.74
N GLY A 41 7.13 13.22 6.24
CA GLY A 41 8.57 13.53 6.15
C GLY A 41 9.24 12.94 4.91
N GLY A 42 8.46 12.51 3.91
CA GLY A 42 8.93 11.82 2.71
C GLY A 42 10.10 12.48 1.98
N PRO A 43 10.12 13.81 1.73
CA PRO A 43 11.25 14.46 1.08
C PRO A 43 12.59 14.28 1.81
N ALA A 44 12.58 14.31 3.15
CA ALA A 44 13.78 14.06 3.95
C ALA A 44 14.21 12.59 3.88
N ILE A 45 13.23 11.67 3.91
CA ILE A 45 13.49 10.23 3.79
C ILE A 45 14.14 9.90 2.44
N LEU A 46 13.62 10.43 1.32
CA LEU A 46 14.23 10.18 0.00
C LEU A 46 15.64 10.75 -0.11
N ALA A 47 15.90 11.91 0.49
CA ALA A 47 17.23 12.50 0.49
C ALA A 47 18.23 11.67 1.33
N GLU A 48 17.78 11.12 2.46
CA GLU A 48 18.62 10.34 3.38
C GLU A 48 18.88 8.91 2.87
N TYR A 49 17.88 8.27 2.27
CA TYR A 49 17.93 6.85 1.87
C TYR A 49 17.92 6.64 0.36
N SER A 50 18.43 7.60 -0.40
CA SER A 50 18.52 7.53 -1.86
C SER A 50 19.21 6.24 -2.34
N GLY A 51 18.56 5.50 -3.24
CA GLY A 51 19.09 4.27 -3.85
C GLY A 51 18.92 2.99 -3.02
N VAL A 52 18.47 3.10 -1.76
CA VAL A 52 18.22 1.92 -0.91
C VAL A 52 17.09 1.07 -1.49
N TYR A 53 16.04 1.68 -2.04
CA TYR A 53 14.94 0.93 -2.65
C TYR A 53 15.43 0.11 -3.85
N ASP A 54 16.25 0.70 -4.72
CA ASP A 54 16.83 0.00 -5.88
C ASP A 54 17.72 -1.18 -5.44
N GLU A 55 18.52 -1.00 -4.39
CA GLU A 55 19.34 -2.08 -3.82
C GLU A 55 18.45 -3.23 -3.32
N LEU A 56 17.36 -2.92 -2.63
CA LEU A 56 16.42 -3.92 -2.11
C LEU A 56 15.75 -4.74 -3.24
N LEU A 57 15.51 -4.15 -4.41
CA LEU A 57 14.95 -4.86 -5.56
C LEU A 57 15.87 -5.96 -6.11
N THR A 58 17.17 -5.89 -5.83
CA THR A 58 18.15 -6.92 -6.25
C THR A 58 18.20 -8.11 -5.30
N LYS A 59 17.63 -7.98 -4.10
CA LYS A 59 17.72 -8.98 -3.04
C LYS A 59 16.58 -9.99 -3.13
N GLN A 60 16.85 -11.21 -2.68
CA GLN A 60 15.82 -12.24 -2.54
C GLN A 60 15.13 -12.12 -1.18
N VAL A 61 13.80 -12.07 -1.21
CA VAL A 61 12.95 -12.17 -0.01
C VAL A 61 12.86 -13.63 0.44
N SER A 62 12.51 -13.87 1.71
CA SER A 62 12.27 -15.23 2.22
C SER A 62 11.19 -15.95 1.39
N ALA A 63 11.33 -17.27 1.20
CA ALA A 63 10.35 -18.05 0.44
C ALA A 63 8.94 -17.97 1.05
N VAL A 64 8.86 -17.91 2.39
CA VAL A 64 7.61 -17.80 3.13
C VAL A 64 6.89 -16.48 2.80
N ASP A 65 7.62 -15.36 2.87
CA ASP A 65 7.05 -14.05 2.52
C ASP A 65 6.73 -13.98 1.02
N ALA A 66 7.59 -14.52 0.15
CA ALA A 66 7.38 -14.54 -1.29
C ALA A 66 6.05 -15.22 -1.66
N GLU A 67 5.80 -16.40 -1.11
CA GLU A 67 4.58 -17.17 -1.35
C GLU A 67 3.34 -16.46 -0.77
N ALA A 68 3.46 -15.91 0.44
CA ALA A 68 2.37 -15.17 1.06
C ALA A 68 2.01 -13.90 0.28
N ILE A 69 3.00 -13.15 -0.20
CA ILE A 69 2.80 -11.98 -1.06
C ILE A 69 2.07 -12.42 -2.33
N GLU A 70 2.56 -13.46 -3.02
CA GLU A 70 2.00 -13.89 -4.32
C GLU A 70 0.51 -14.26 -4.23
N ARG A 71 0.12 -14.98 -3.16
CA ARG A 71 -1.30 -15.31 -2.89
C ARG A 71 -2.18 -14.08 -2.69
N ASP A 72 -1.60 -12.98 -2.23
CA ASP A 72 -2.33 -11.78 -1.84
C ASP A 72 -2.47 -10.78 -3.00
N LEU A 73 -1.57 -10.83 -4.00
CA LEU A 73 -1.55 -9.89 -5.12
C LEU A 73 -2.88 -9.86 -5.89
N HIS A 74 -3.37 -11.00 -6.35
CA HIS A 74 -4.58 -11.06 -7.20
C HIS A 74 -5.88 -10.75 -6.47
N ARG A 75 -5.90 -10.88 -5.12
CA ARG A 75 -7.06 -10.47 -4.31
C ARG A 75 -6.96 -9.01 -3.82
N THR A 76 -5.91 -8.29 -4.17
CA THR A 76 -5.73 -6.89 -3.80
C THR A 76 -6.42 -5.99 -4.82
N PHE A 77 -7.54 -5.40 -4.43
CA PHE A 77 -8.36 -4.53 -5.28
C PHE A 77 -8.72 -5.14 -6.64
N PRO A 78 -9.30 -6.36 -6.69
CA PRO A 78 -9.55 -7.09 -7.95
C PRO A 78 -10.46 -6.33 -8.93
N ASP A 79 -11.33 -5.46 -8.42
CA ASP A 79 -12.24 -4.66 -9.24
C ASP A 79 -11.64 -3.34 -9.74
N ASN A 80 -10.47 -2.95 -9.24
CA ASN A 80 -9.83 -1.71 -9.64
C ASN A 80 -9.23 -1.85 -11.04
N ILE A 81 -9.66 -0.97 -11.95
CA ILE A 81 -9.18 -0.89 -13.33
C ILE A 81 -7.66 -0.84 -13.46
N LYS A 82 -6.92 -0.21 -12.52
CA LYS A 82 -5.45 -0.16 -12.56
C LYS A 82 -4.79 -1.48 -12.17
N PHE A 83 -5.51 -2.36 -11.46
CA PHE A 83 -5.07 -3.70 -11.04
C PHE A 83 -5.56 -4.81 -11.96
N LYS A 84 -6.31 -4.49 -13.02
CA LYS A 84 -6.77 -5.45 -14.04
C LYS A 84 -5.80 -5.51 -15.23
N PRO A 85 -5.68 -6.67 -15.89
CA PRO A 85 -4.94 -6.77 -17.15
C PRO A 85 -5.57 -5.82 -18.17
N ASN A 86 -4.75 -5.06 -18.88
CA ASN A 86 -5.25 -4.23 -19.98
C ASN A 86 -5.74 -5.15 -21.10
N ASN A 87 -7.05 -5.42 -21.14
CA ASN A 87 -7.69 -6.08 -22.27
C ASN A 87 -7.81 -5.09 -23.44
N LEU A 88 -6.68 -4.60 -23.97
CA LEU A 88 -6.64 -3.92 -25.27
C LEU A 88 -6.38 -4.95 -26.36
N SER A 89 -7.37 -5.82 -26.56
CA SER A 89 -7.65 -6.45 -27.85
C SER A 89 -8.99 -5.90 -28.31
N THR A 90 -8.98 -4.74 -28.95
CA THR A 90 -10.06 -4.28 -29.81
C THR A 90 -10.23 -5.29 -30.94
N ASN A 91 -11.19 -6.21 -30.83
CA ASN A 91 -11.66 -6.99 -31.98
C ASN A 91 -12.78 -6.22 -32.67
N THR A 92 -12.38 -5.29 -33.54
CA THR A 92 -13.06 -5.11 -34.83
C THR A 92 -13.06 -6.45 -35.57
N ASP A 93 -14.24 -6.86 -36.02
CA ASP A 93 -14.55 -7.96 -36.96
C ASP A 93 -13.39 -8.88 -37.40
N SER A 94 -13.48 -10.18 -37.08
CA SER A 94 -13.61 -11.25 -38.09
C SER A 94 -13.64 -12.67 -37.51
N SER A 95 -14.66 -13.38 -37.98
CA SER A 95 -14.84 -14.84 -38.13
C SER A 95 -13.69 -15.84 -37.87
N ARG A 96 -14.08 -16.92 -37.18
CA ARG A 96 -13.83 -18.37 -37.43
C ARG A 96 -12.46 -19.01 -37.12
N SER A 97 -12.59 -20.03 -36.25
CA SER A 97 -12.03 -21.40 -36.31
C SER A 97 -10.69 -21.77 -35.63
N SER A 98 -10.86 -22.59 -34.59
CA SER A 98 -10.30 -23.96 -34.43
C SER A 98 -8.83 -24.19 -34.04
N ASN A 99 -8.72 -24.89 -32.90
CA ASN A 99 -7.81 -25.99 -32.52
C ASN A 99 -6.49 -25.72 -31.78
N GLN A 100 -6.52 -26.07 -30.48
CA GLN A 100 -5.72 -27.13 -29.81
C GLN A 100 -4.18 -27.01 -29.75
N THR A 101 -3.60 -26.99 -28.54
CA THR A 101 -2.72 -28.04 -27.95
C THR A 101 -1.72 -27.47 -26.93
N THR A 102 -1.58 -28.19 -25.82
CA THR A 102 -0.67 -28.04 -24.67
C THR A 102 0.82 -27.95 -25.02
N SER A 103 1.60 -27.21 -24.22
CA SER A 103 3.00 -27.53 -23.88
C SER A 103 3.45 -26.74 -22.64
N GLU A 104 3.81 -27.47 -21.58
CA GLU A 104 4.53 -26.98 -20.41
C GLU A 104 6.02 -26.81 -20.76
N THR A 105 6.60 -25.63 -20.51
CA THR A 105 8.05 -25.48 -20.27
C THR A 105 8.29 -24.23 -19.43
N ALA A 106 8.93 -24.40 -18.28
CA ALA A 106 9.35 -23.34 -17.38
C ALA A 106 10.51 -22.52 -17.99
N SER A 107 10.38 -21.19 -18.05
CA SER A 107 11.50 -20.23 -17.94
C SER A 107 11.02 -18.76 -17.92
N SER A 108 11.56 -17.99 -16.97
CA SER A 108 11.75 -16.52 -17.02
C SER A 108 10.54 -15.59 -17.20
N GLY A 109 9.73 -15.44 -16.15
CA GLY A 109 9.54 -14.17 -15.41
C GLY A 109 8.93 -12.94 -16.08
N GLY A 110 8.46 -13.02 -17.33
CA GLY A 110 7.59 -12.01 -17.92
C GLY A 110 6.25 -12.66 -18.24
N GLU A 111 5.30 -12.62 -17.30
CA GLU A 111 3.91 -12.95 -17.63
C GLU A 111 3.37 -11.86 -18.55
N ASP A 112 3.36 -12.15 -19.84
CA ASP A 112 2.88 -11.31 -20.93
C ASP A 112 1.37 -11.08 -20.73
N GLY A 113 1.02 -10.09 -19.90
CA GLY A 113 -0.35 -9.79 -19.48
C GLY A 113 -0.51 -9.30 -18.04
N GLU A 114 0.53 -9.34 -17.20
CA GLU A 114 0.41 -8.87 -15.82
C GLU A 114 0.23 -7.33 -15.74
N PRO A 115 -0.76 -6.82 -14.96
CA PRO A 115 -0.93 -5.39 -14.75
C PRO A 115 0.29 -4.77 -14.08
N ARG A 116 0.74 -3.61 -14.57
CA ARG A 116 1.88 -2.89 -13.98
C ARG A 116 1.74 -2.71 -12.46
N MET A 117 0.53 -2.42 -11.98
CA MET A 117 0.27 -2.26 -10.54
C MET A 117 0.48 -3.52 -9.72
N ILE A 118 0.22 -4.70 -10.28
CA ILE A 118 0.49 -5.97 -9.58
C ILE A 118 2.01 -6.16 -9.47
N SER A 119 2.75 -5.89 -10.54
CA SER A 119 4.22 -5.96 -10.49
C SER A 119 4.82 -4.93 -9.53
N SER A 120 4.28 -3.71 -9.49
CA SER A 120 4.63 -2.65 -8.52
C SER A 120 4.35 -3.11 -7.08
N LEU A 121 3.17 -3.65 -6.83
CA LEU A 121 2.75 -4.15 -5.53
C LEU A 121 3.69 -5.25 -5.03
N ARG A 122 4.04 -6.21 -5.91
CA ARG A 122 5.00 -7.27 -5.62
C ARG A 122 6.35 -6.70 -5.21
N ARG A 123 6.91 -5.76 -5.97
CA ARG A 123 8.21 -5.13 -5.68
C ARG A 123 8.21 -4.41 -4.33
N VAL A 124 7.20 -3.58 -4.08
CA VAL A 124 7.08 -2.82 -2.82
C VAL A 124 6.98 -3.75 -1.61
N LEU A 125 6.13 -4.78 -1.68
CA LEU A 125 5.93 -5.71 -0.56
C LEU A 125 7.17 -6.56 -0.29
N ARG A 126 7.86 -7.03 -1.34
CA ARG A 126 9.11 -7.79 -1.19
C ARG A 126 10.21 -6.92 -0.59
N ALA A 127 10.41 -5.72 -1.11
CA ALA A 127 11.38 -4.77 -0.55
C ALA A 127 11.07 -4.45 0.92
N PHE A 128 9.78 -4.28 1.27
CA PHE A 128 9.35 -4.04 2.64
C PHE A 128 9.72 -5.19 3.59
N ALA A 129 9.44 -6.43 3.20
CA ALA A 129 9.75 -7.61 4.02
C ALA A 129 11.27 -7.77 4.24
N ILE A 130 12.07 -7.48 3.21
CA ILE A 130 13.54 -7.51 3.30
C ILE A 130 14.06 -6.41 4.23
N GLN A 131 13.55 -5.18 4.11
CA GLN A 131 13.97 -4.06 4.93
C GLN A 131 13.57 -4.21 6.40
N ASN A 132 12.47 -4.93 6.67
CA ASN A 132 11.90 -5.06 8.01
C ASN A 132 11.73 -6.53 8.40
N PRO A 133 12.82 -7.29 8.60
CA PRO A 133 12.74 -8.74 8.83
C PRO A 133 12.03 -9.12 10.14
N LEU A 134 11.95 -8.20 11.11
CA LEU A 134 11.17 -8.40 12.34
C LEU A 134 9.65 -8.37 12.11
N ILE A 135 9.21 -7.68 11.07
CA ILE A 135 7.81 -7.61 10.66
C ILE A 135 7.54 -8.67 9.57
N GLY A 136 8.45 -8.79 8.60
CA GLY A 136 8.25 -9.63 7.41
C GLY A 136 7.03 -9.19 6.61
N TYR A 137 6.39 -10.13 5.93
CA TYR A 137 5.08 -9.90 5.32
C TYR A 137 3.94 -10.31 6.25
N CYS A 138 3.07 -9.36 6.58
CA CYS A 138 1.84 -9.59 7.33
C CYS A 138 0.60 -9.42 6.42
N GLN A 139 -0.38 -10.31 6.58
CA GLN A 139 -1.66 -10.24 5.87
C GLN A 139 -2.41 -8.95 6.26
N SER A 140 -2.40 -7.97 5.36
CA SER A 140 -3.00 -6.62 5.43
C SER A 140 -2.12 -5.62 4.67
N LEU A 141 -0.81 -5.85 4.65
CA LEU A 141 0.16 -4.97 4.03
C LEU A 141 -0.08 -4.81 2.52
N ASN A 142 -0.61 -5.84 1.85
CA ASN A 142 -1.02 -5.77 0.45
C ASN A 142 -2.06 -4.68 0.18
N PHE A 143 -3.07 -4.55 1.04
CA PHE A 143 -4.10 -3.51 0.87
C PHE A 143 -3.54 -2.13 1.16
N LEU A 144 -2.66 -2.00 2.16
CA LEU A 144 -2.01 -0.74 2.46
C LEU A 144 -1.09 -0.31 1.31
N ALA A 145 -0.18 -1.18 0.87
CA ALA A 145 0.72 -0.92 -0.25
C ALA A 145 -0.05 -0.65 -1.55
N GLY A 146 -1.09 -1.42 -1.84
CA GLY A 146 -1.94 -1.22 -3.01
C GLY A 146 -2.66 0.13 -2.97
N LEU A 147 -3.16 0.56 -1.81
CA LEU A 147 -3.75 1.89 -1.63
C LEU A 147 -2.71 2.98 -1.87
N LEU A 148 -1.51 2.84 -1.30
CA LEU A 148 -0.43 3.81 -1.49
C LEU A 148 -0.05 3.95 -2.96
N LEU A 149 0.07 2.85 -3.70
CA LEU A 149 0.36 2.84 -5.14
C LEU A 149 -0.72 3.52 -5.99
N LEU A 150 -1.97 3.61 -5.51
CA LEU A 150 -3.03 4.32 -6.21
C LEU A 150 -2.90 5.85 -6.14
N PHE A 151 -2.28 6.36 -5.08
CA PHE A 151 -2.22 7.79 -4.77
C PHE A 151 -0.83 8.40 -4.95
N LEU A 152 0.24 7.64 -4.75
CA LEU A 152 1.61 8.13 -4.85
C LEU A 152 2.13 8.07 -6.29
N GLU A 153 3.08 8.94 -6.60
CA GLU A 153 3.61 9.07 -7.96
C GLU A 153 4.60 7.95 -8.29
N THR A 154 5.38 7.50 -7.30
CA THR A 154 6.40 6.46 -7.49
C THR A 154 6.26 5.30 -6.52
N GLU A 155 6.75 4.13 -6.91
CA GLU A 155 6.79 2.93 -6.06
C GLU A 155 7.68 3.14 -4.83
N GLU A 156 8.79 3.86 -4.98
CA GLU A 156 9.70 4.17 -3.88
C GLU A 156 8.99 5.02 -2.81
N GLN A 157 8.17 5.99 -3.21
CA GLN A 157 7.35 6.75 -2.26
C GLN A 157 6.39 5.82 -1.51
N ALA A 158 5.76 4.86 -2.20
CA ALA A 158 4.86 3.90 -1.58
C ALA A 158 5.59 2.98 -0.59
N PHE A 159 6.78 2.52 -0.95
CA PHE A 159 7.64 1.76 -0.07
C PHE A 159 8.00 2.55 1.20
N TRP A 160 8.49 3.78 1.08
CA TRP A 160 8.87 4.56 2.27
C TRP A 160 7.67 4.95 3.12
N LEU A 161 6.55 5.33 2.51
CA LEU A 161 5.35 5.65 3.28
C LEU A 161 4.78 4.42 4.00
N LEU A 162 4.85 3.23 3.39
CA LEU A 162 4.52 1.96 4.05
C LEU A 162 5.40 1.69 5.28
N ASN A 163 6.70 1.97 5.17
CA ASN A 163 7.66 1.88 6.28
C ASN A 163 7.29 2.84 7.41
N VAL A 164 6.98 4.11 7.10
CA VAL A 164 6.57 5.09 8.11
C VAL A 164 5.28 4.65 8.80
N ILE A 165 4.28 4.21 8.04
CA ILE A 165 2.98 3.79 8.61
C ILE A 165 3.17 2.60 9.57
N THR A 166 3.92 1.58 9.17
CA THR A 166 4.08 0.35 9.96
C THR A 166 5.04 0.50 11.14
N ARG A 167 6.04 1.39 11.06
CA ARG A 167 7.07 1.53 12.10
C ARG A 167 6.86 2.71 13.03
N VAL A 168 6.32 3.81 12.52
CA VAL A 168 6.19 5.07 13.27
C VAL A 168 4.77 5.27 13.77
N TYR A 169 3.77 5.07 12.90
CA TYR A 169 2.38 5.34 13.26
C TYR A 169 1.67 4.14 13.88
N LEU A 170 1.98 2.92 13.45
CA LEU A 170 1.36 1.68 13.93
C LEU A 170 2.40 0.66 14.44
N PRO A 171 3.29 1.05 15.37
CA PRO A 171 4.31 0.15 15.89
C PRO A 171 3.65 -1.04 16.61
N GLY A 172 4.11 -2.25 16.31
CA GLY A 172 3.63 -3.47 16.97
C GLY A 172 2.27 -3.99 16.50
N THR A 173 1.52 -3.24 15.67
CA THR A 173 0.25 -3.70 15.07
C THR A 173 0.47 -4.81 14.05
N HIS A 174 1.52 -4.69 13.24
CA HIS A 174 1.89 -5.67 12.19
C HIS A 174 2.96 -6.65 12.64
N ALA A 175 3.39 -6.58 13.91
CA ALA A 175 4.33 -7.54 14.47
C ALA A 175 3.62 -8.89 14.67
N MET A 176 4.38 -9.99 14.59
CA MET A 176 3.86 -11.35 14.78
C MET A 176 3.21 -11.57 16.17
N SER A 177 3.53 -10.75 17.16
CA SER A 177 2.92 -10.78 18.50
C SER A 177 1.52 -10.15 18.59
N LEU A 178 1.14 -9.34 17.58
CA LEU A 178 -0.08 -8.52 17.53
C LEU A 178 -0.31 -7.69 18.81
N GLU A 179 0.77 -7.30 19.48
CA GLU A 179 0.70 -6.64 20.79
C GLU A 179 0.04 -5.27 20.68
N GLY A 180 0.40 -4.48 19.66
CA GLY A 180 -0.22 -3.17 19.40
C GLY A 180 -1.73 -3.29 19.18
N SER A 181 -2.15 -4.27 18.38
CA SER A 181 -3.57 -4.52 18.08
C SER A 181 -4.38 -4.91 19.31
N LYS A 182 -3.79 -5.67 20.24
CA LYS A 182 -4.45 -6.04 21.51
C LYS A 182 -4.62 -4.83 22.43
N VAL A 183 -3.62 -3.96 22.49
CA VAL A 183 -3.69 -2.72 23.27
C VAL A 183 -4.77 -1.80 22.71
N ASP A 184 -4.80 -1.59 21.38
CA ASP A 184 -5.80 -0.75 20.72
C ASP A 184 -7.22 -1.29 20.93
N LEU A 185 -7.41 -2.62 20.86
CA LEU A 185 -8.68 -3.26 21.18
C LEU A 185 -9.09 -2.98 22.64
N GLY A 186 -8.16 -3.08 23.59
CA GLY A 186 -8.44 -2.74 24.99
C GLY A 186 -8.90 -1.30 25.18
N VAL A 187 -8.23 -0.34 24.51
CA VAL A 187 -8.62 1.08 24.53
C VAL A 187 -10.00 1.29 23.91
N LEU A 188 -10.28 0.66 22.76
CA LEU A 188 -11.60 0.72 22.12
C LEU A 188 -12.68 0.19 23.05
N MET A 189 -12.45 -0.96 23.69
CA MET A 189 -13.39 -1.58 24.62
C MET A 189 -13.65 -0.66 25.83
N GLY A 190 -12.61 -0.01 26.36
CA GLY A 190 -12.74 1.01 27.40
C GLY A 190 -13.60 2.20 26.94
N ALA A 191 -13.32 2.74 25.76
CA ALA A 191 -14.08 3.86 25.20
C ALA A 191 -15.55 3.51 24.92
N ILE A 192 -15.85 2.29 24.45
CA ILE A 192 -17.23 1.82 24.25
C ILE A 192 -17.96 1.73 25.59
N ARG A 193 -17.30 1.19 26.62
CA ARG A 193 -17.87 1.10 27.98
C ARG A 193 -18.26 2.49 28.53
N GLU A 194 -17.41 3.49 28.29
CA GLU A 194 -17.63 4.86 28.79
C GLU A 194 -18.65 5.65 27.95
N SER A 195 -18.54 5.58 26.61
CA SER A 195 -19.34 6.40 25.70
C SER A 195 -20.66 5.77 25.29
N MET A 196 -20.76 4.43 25.31
CA MET A 196 -21.90 3.66 24.81
C MET A 196 -22.24 2.47 25.74
N PRO A 197 -22.61 2.72 27.01
CA PRO A 197 -22.82 1.66 28.00
C PRO A 197 -23.91 0.65 27.62
N ALA A 198 -24.93 1.09 26.89
CA ALA A 198 -25.99 0.19 26.40
C ALA A 198 -25.48 -0.82 25.35
N VAL A 199 -24.52 -0.41 24.51
CA VAL A 199 -23.86 -1.30 23.54
C VAL A 199 -22.89 -2.21 24.26
N TRP A 200 -22.12 -1.68 25.22
CA TRP A 200 -21.22 -2.48 26.06
C TRP A 200 -21.95 -3.63 26.75
N ALA A 201 -23.13 -3.40 27.32
CA ALA A 201 -23.95 -4.42 27.97
C ALA A 201 -24.44 -5.55 27.03
N LYS A 202 -24.27 -5.41 25.71
CA LYS A 202 -24.58 -6.45 24.73
C LYS A 202 -23.35 -7.15 24.16
N ILE A 203 -22.17 -6.56 24.32
CA ILE A 203 -20.89 -7.07 23.80
C ILE A 203 -20.05 -7.69 24.91
N GLY A 204 -20.23 -7.26 26.16
CA GLY A 204 -19.47 -7.71 27.32
C GLY A 204 -19.98 -8.98 28.00
N ASP A 205 -21.08 -9.56 27.51
CA ASP A 205 -21.55 -10.93 27.84
C ASP A 205 -20.97 -11.93 26.81
#